data_AF-A0A6N9PVB1-F1
#
_entry.id   AF-A0A6N9PVB1-F1
#
_cell.length_a   1.000
_cell.length_b   1.000
_cell.length_c   1.000
_cell.angle_alpha   90.00
_cell.angle_beta   90.00
_cell.angle_gamma   90.00
#
_symmetry.space_group_name_H-M   'P 1'
#
loop_
_entity.id
_entity.type
_entity.pdbx_description
1 polymer ?
#
loop_
_entity_poly.entity_id
_entity_poly.type
_entity_poly.pdbx_seq_one_letter_code
_entity_poly.pdbx_strand_id
1 'polypeptide(L)' 'MGFYKNPGDMFSARANRFKRDGDRHWAMAKGGEGNFHYGKARFCYEQAKVNRAKADNARAAGATFRNGRAK' A
#
# COMPACT_ATOMS: atom_id res chain seq x y z
N MET A 1 -12.28 -17.31 4.27
CA MET A 1 -12.68 -16.05 3.61
C MET A 1 -11.48 -15.14 3.55
N GLY A 2 -11.07 -14.71 2.36
CA GLY A 2 -10.01 -13.70 2.21
C GLY A 2 -10.46 -12.37 2.82
N PHE A 3 -9.59 -11.70 3.57
CA PHE A 3 -9.86 -10.42 4.25
C PHE A 3 -10.30 -9.29 3.28
N TYR A 4 -10.09 -9.48 1.97
CA TYR A 4 -10.39 -8.52 0.91
C TYR A 4 -11.24 -9.19 -0.17
N LYS A 5 -12.13 -8.41 -0.80
CA LYS A 5 -13.07 -8.91 -1.83
C LYS A 5 -12.39 -9.17 -3.18
N ASN A 6 -11.40 -8.37 -3.53
CA ASN A 6 -10.63 -8.48 -4.76
C ASN A 6 -9.18 -7.96 -4.55
N PRO A 7 -8.24 -8.29 -5.45
CA PRO A 7 -6.88 -7.76 -5.39
C PRO A 7 -6.80 -6.23 -5.37
N GLY A 8 -7.73 -5.53 -6.03
CA GLY A 8 -7.80 -4.06 -6.03
C GLY A 8 -8.02 -3.47 -4.64
N ASP A 9 -8.92 -4.05 -3.86
CA ASP A 9 -9.19 -3.67 -2.47
C ASP A 9 -8.01 -4.00 -1.56
N MET A 10 -7.36 -5.15 -1.77
CA MET A 10 -6.14 -5.51 -1.04
C MET A 10 -5.01 -4.50 -1.30
N PHE A 11 -4.76 -4.16 -2.56
CA PHE A 11 -3.72 -3.20 -2.91
C PHE A 11 -4.07 -1.78 -2.45
N SER A 12 -5.35 -1.37 -2.52
CA SER A 12 -5.81 -0.10 -1.94
C SER A 12 -5.59 -0.04 -0.44
N ALA A 13 -5.93 -1.10 0.29
CA ALA A 13 -5.70 -1.18 1.73
C ALA A 13 -4.21 -1.11 2.08
N ARG A 14 -3.35 -1.80 1.31
CA ARG A 14 -1.88 -1.69 1.46
C ARG A 14 -1.38 -0.29 1.17
N ALA A 15 -1.85 0.37 0.12
CA ALA A 15 -1.48 1.75 -0.21
C ALA A 15 -1.83 2.71 0.93
N ASN A 16 -3.03 2.58 1.50
CA ASN A 16 -3.47 3.39 2.64
C ASN A 16 -2.61 3.15 3.89
N ARG A 17 -2.24 1.90 4.17
CA ARG A 17 -1.33 1.57 5.27
C ARG A 17 0.04 2.23 5.08
N PHE A 18 0.65 2.04 3.91
CA PHE A 18 1.95 2.66 3.61
C PHE A 18 1.89 4.19 3.67
N LYS A 19 0.79 4.81 3.23
CA LYS A 19 0.61 6.26 3.40
C LYS A 19 0.59 6.66 4.88
N ARG A 20 -0.17 5.95 5.74
CA ARG A 20 -0.21 6.23 7.19
C ARG A 20 1.15 6.04 7.84
N ASP A 21 1.88 5.00 7.46
CA ASP A 21 3.25 4.75 7.96
C ASP A 21 4.22 5.85 7.50
N GLY A 22 4.09 6.29 6.25
CA GLY A 22 4.85 7.42 5.69
C GLY A 22 4.55 8.73 6.42
N ASP A 23 3.27 9.04 6.67
CA ASP A 23 2.83 10.22 7.40
C ASP A 23 3.38 10.22 8.84
N ARG A 24 3.40 9.04 9.50
CA ARG A 24 3.99 8.88 10.82
C ARG A 24 5.50 9.15 10.82
N HIS A 25 6.22 8.58 9.86
CA HIS A 25 7.66 8.83 9.71
C HIS A 25 7.97 10.28 9.35
N TRP A 26 7.14 10.91 8.51
CA TRP A 26 7.28 12.33 8.18
C TRP A 26 7.11 13.22 9.41
N ALA A 27 6.14 12.90 10.27
CA ALA A 27 5.96 13.60 11.55
C ALA A 27 7.17 13.43 12.48
N MET A 28 7.71 12.20 12.63
CA MET A 28 8.93 11.96 13.42
C MET A 28 10.14 12.69 12.84
N ALA A 29 10.28 12.68 11.51
CA ALA A 29 11.37 13.35 10.82
C ALA A 29 11.35 14.86 11.05
N LYS A 30 10.16 15.47 11.05
CA LYS A 30 9.96 16.89 11.40
C LYS A 30 10.21 17.19 12.88
N GLY A 31 10.04 16.20 13.75
CA GLY A 31 10.21 16.33 15.21
C GLY A 31 11.65 16.25 15.71
N GLY A 32 12.65 16.11 14.83
CA GLY A 32 14.08 16.10 15.20
C GLY A 32 14.83 14.82 14.84
N GLU A 33 14.14 13.74 14.46
CA GLU A 33 14.76 12.46 14.05
C GLU A 33 14.90 12.34 12.52
N GLY A 34 15.24 13.46 11.86
CA GLY A 34 15.08 13.68 10.42
C GLY A 34 15.78 12.66 9.50
N ASN A 35 17.08 12.43 9.67
CA ASN A 35 17.87 11.73 8.66
C ASN A 35 17.40 10.30 8.36
N PHE A 36 17.00 9.55 9.38
CA PHE A 36 16.49 8.19 9.20
C PHE A 36 15.04 8.16 8.75
N HIS A 37 14.23 9.05 9.31
CA HIS A 37 12.78 9.03 9.08
C HIS A 37 12.36 9.67 7.77
N TYR A 38 13.11 10.63 7.21
CA TYR A 38 12.84 11.13 5.86
C TYR A 38 13.02 10.05 4.79
N GLY A 39 14.08 9.24 4.89
CA GLY A 39 14.31 8.11 4.00
C GLY A 39 13.18 7.08 4.07
N LYS A 40 12.76 6.72 5.29
CA LYS A 40 11.63 5.81 5.50
C LYS A 40 10.29 6.39 5.02
N ALA A 41 10.01 7.66 5.27
CA ALA A 41 8.80 8.32 4.80
C ALA A 41 8.73 8.29 3.28
N ARG A 42 9.84 8.63 2.59
CA ARG A 42 9.93 8.56 1.12
C ARG A 42 9.67 7.14 0.62
N PHE A 43 10.31 6.12 1.21
CA PHE A 43 10.08 4.73 0.84
C PHE A 43 8.61 4.33 0.99
N CYS A 44 7.99 4.67 2.12
CA CYS A 44 6.57 4.40 2.38
C CYS A 44 5.67 5.07 1.34
N TYR A 45 5.91 6.33 0.98
CA TYR A 45 5.13 7.02 -0.04
C TYR A 45 5.29 6.41 -1.44
N GLU A 46 6.50 5.98 -1.81
CA GLU A 46 6.73 5.28 -3.08
C GLU A 46 6.00 3.93 -3.11
N GLN A 47 6.06 3.15 -2.02
CA GLN A 47 5.28 1.91 -1.92
C GLN A 47 3.77 2.17 -1.97
N ALA A 48 3.29 3.26 -1.37
CA ALA A 48 1.88 3.64 -1.45
C ALA A 48 1.45 3.93 -2.90
N LYS A 49 2.28 4.65 -3.68
CA LYS A 49 2.03 4.92 -5.11
C LYS A 49 2.00 3.62 -5.92
N VAL A 50 2.99 2.75 -5.75
CA VAL A 50 3.06 1.46 -6.46
C VAL A 50 1.84 0.60 -6.17
N ASN A 51 1.41 0.53 -4.91
CA ASN A 51 0.21 -0.23 -4.54
C ASN A 51 -1.07 0.42 -5.09
N ARG A 52 -1.15 1.75 -5.18
CA ARG A 52 -2.27 2.43 -5.87
C ARG A 52 -2.34 2.06 -7.34
N ALA A 53 -1.22 2.14 -8.06
CA ALA A 53 -1.16 1.73 -9.46
C ALA A 53 -1.56 0.25 -9.65
N LYS A 54 -1.11 -0.64 -8.75
CA LYS A 54 -1.54 -2.05 -8.75
C LYS A 54 -3.03 -2.21 -8.46
N ALA A 55 -3.60 -1.39 -7.59
CA ALA A 55 -5.03 -1.40 -7.30
C ALA A 55 -5.84 -0.95 -8.52
N ASP A 56 -5.42 0.12 -9.19
CA ASP A 56 -6.07 0.65 -10.38
C ASP A 56 -5.98 -0.35 -11.54
N ASN A 57 -4.80 -0.94 -11.76
CA ASN A 57 -4.63 -2.00 -12.76
C ASN A 57 -5.49 -3.24 -12.44
N ALA A 58 -5.57 -3.65 -11.17
CA ALA A 58 -6.41 -4.77 -10.76
C ALA A 58 -7.91 -4.47 -10.95
N ARG A 59 -8.34 -3.24 -10.70
CA ARG A 59 -9.72 -2.79 -10.96
C ARG A 59 -10.02 -2.74 -12.46
N ALA A 60 -9.12 -2.16 -13.25
CA ALA A 60 -9.26 -2.09 -14.71
C ALA A 60 -9.29 -3.47 -15.37
N ALA A 61 -8.48 -4.41 -14.88
CA ALA A 61 -8.46 -5.79 -15.35
C ALA A 61 -9.63 -6.64 -14.82
N GLY A 62 -10.50 -6.11 -13.96
CA GLY A 62 -11.54 -6.90 -13.31
C GLY A 62 -10.99 -8.07 -12.49
N ALA A 63 -9.76 -7.93 -11.98
CA ALA A 63 -9.06 -9.02 -11.32
C ALA A 63 -9.83 -9.49 -10.08
N THR A 64 -10.03 -10.79 -9.99
CA THR A 64 -10.63 -11.45 -8.82
C THR A 64 -9.60 -12.39 -8.20
N PHE A 65 -9.75 -12.69 -6.92
CA PHE A 65 -8.96 -13.76 -6.32
C PHE A 65 -9.38 -15.06 -7.00
N ARG A 66 -8.47 -15.67 -7.76
CA ARG A 66 -8.72 -16.97 -8.38
C ARG A 66 -8.97 -17.96 -7.23
N ASN A 67 -10.23 -18.40 -7.07
CA ASN A 67 -10.57 -19.50 -6.18
C ASN A 67 -9.87 -20.75 -6.73
N GLY A 68 -8.65 -21.00 -6.27
CA GLY A 68 -7.87 -22.17 -6.61
C GLY A 68 -8.45 -23.40 -5.91
N ARG A 69 -9.53 -23.97 -6.47
CA ARG A 69 -9.79 -25.40 -6.31
C ARG A 69 -9.19 -26.07 -7.54
N ALA A 70 -7.89 -26.34 -7.50
CA ALA A 70 -7.33 -27.38 -8.35
C ALA A 70 -7.94 -28.70 -7.84
N LYS A 71 -8.71 -29.37 -8.69
CA LYS A 71 -9.12 -30.76 -8.47
C LYS A 71 -7.93 -31.66 -8.69
#